data_AF-A0A517PBW3-F1
#
_entry.id   AF-A0A517PBW3-F1
#
_cell.length_a   1.000
_cell.length_b   1.000
_cell.length_c   1.000
_cell.angle_alpha   90.00
_cell.angle_beta   90.00
_cell.angle_gamma   90.00
#
_symmetry.space_group_name_H-M   'P 1'
#
loop_
_entity.id
_entity.type
_entity.pdbx_description
1 polymer ?
#
loop_
_entity_poly.entity_id
_entity_poly.type
_entity_poly.pdbx_seq_one_letter_code
_entity_poly.pdbx_strand_id
1 'polypeptide(L)'
;MSRPPLRKPATPVRRPPPAAFRCPACDEALRVRGDAVGSAFECPACGAGLLIGRDDDRELTVRPMGGTTERPAPRWPFFLAAFGVACAATAGWLVLRSGPAADPAERSEEPAKIIAADPPPVAPPAASDRPPAEPQPEPPPMAVDVAPAPLPPPEPQPTAPTVTLEPYEPDPVRPPATAPRPTADLAVRRIERRLDATLSSYQMPAARPLREAIADLEDLLRERITIEARAETPVRLDLPGPLTVRTALEELAAAAGLRAEIDADGVRLVPAAPPASPSP
;
A
#
# COMPACT_ATOMS: atom_id res chain seq x y z
N MET A 1 -57.92 23.24 -26.82
CA MET A 1 -57.43 22.60 -25.57
C MET A 1 -56.63 21.36 -25.94
N SER A 2 -55.31 21.46 -25.97
CA SER A 2 -54.41 20.38 -26.42
C SER A 2 -54.22 19.36 -25.30
N ARG A 3 -54.53 18.09 -25.55
CA ARG A 3 -54.29 17.00 -24.59
C ARG A 3 -52.79 16.78 -24.44
N PRO A 4 -52.27 16.70 -23.20
CA PRO A 4 -50.85 16.39 -22.98
C PRO A 4 -50.52 15.00 -23.54
N PRO A 5 -49.33 14.82 -24.13
CA PRO A 5 -48.94 13.55 -24.74
C PRO A 5 -48.90 12.44 -23.68
N LEU A 6 -49.50 11.28 -23.99
CA LEU A 6 -49.39 10.07 -23.18
C LEU A 6 -47.91 9.75 -22.97
N ARG A 7 -47.45 9.75 -21.71
CA ARG A 7 -46.12 9.26 -21.35
C ARG A 7 -46.03 7.78 -21.72
N LYS A 8 -45.06 7.44 -22.56
CA LYS A 8 -44.74 6.04 -22.87
C LYS A 8 -44.48 5.29 -21.54
N PRO A 9 -44.99 4.05 -21.39
CA PRO A 9 -44.72 3.26 -20.20
C PRO A 9 -43.20 3.10 -20.04
N ALA A 10 -42.70 3.40 -18.85
CA ALA A 10 -41.28 3.26 -18.54
C ALA A 10 -40.87 1.80 -18.79
N THR A 11 -39.87 1.62 -19.65
CA THR A 11 -39.32 0.30 -19.93
C THR A 11 -38.85 -0.32 -18.59
N PRO A 12 -39.24 -1.57 -18.26
CA PRO A 12 -38.83 -2.18 -17.01
C PRO A 12 -37.30 -2.25 -16.95
N VAL A 13 -36.71 -1.56 -15.98
CA VAL A 13 -35.27 -1.55 -15.74
C VAL A 13 -34.86 -2.97 -15.33
N ARG A 14 -34.23 -3.71 -16.25
CA ARG A 14 -33.66 -5.03 -15.96
C ARG A 14 -32.49 -4.84 -15.00
N ARG A 15 -32.68 -5.22 -13.73
CA ARG A 15 -31.59 -5.23 -12.75
C ARG A 15 -30.56 -6.29 -13.15
N PRO A 16 -29.26 -5.95 -13.21
CA PRO A 16 -28.23 -6.93 -13.48
C PRO A 16 -28.24 -8.04 -12.42
N PRO A 17 -27.93 -9.29 -12.79
CA PRO A 17 -27.84 -10.39 -11.83
C PRO A 17 -26.76 -10.08 -10.78
N PRO A 18 -26.93 -10.55 -9.52
CA PRO A 18 -25.91 -10.40 -8.49
C PRO A 18 -24.64 -11.15 -8.92
N ALA A 19 -23.49 -10.52 -8.71
CA ALA A 19 -22.19 -11.11 -8.98
C ALA A 19 -21.58 -11.65 -7.68
N ALA A 20 -20.84 -12.76 -7.80
CA ALA A 20 -20.16 -13.41 -6.69
C ALA A 20 -18.66 -13.17 -6.81
N PHE A 21 -18.02 -12.81 -5.69
CA PHE A 21 -16.59 -12.49 -5.61
C PHE A 21 -16.01 -13.14 -4.35
N ARG A 22 -14.69 -13.26 -4.28
CA ARG A 22 -14.01 -13.62 -3.02
C ARG A 22 -13.32 -12.40 -2.42
N CYS A 23 -13.36 -12.28 -1.10
CA CYS A 23 -12.68 -11.20 -0.40
C CYS A 23 -11.16 -11.40 -0.48
N PRO A 24 -10.36 -10.45 -1.00
CA PRO A 24 -8.91 -10.60 -1.08
C PRO A 24 -8.19 -10.64 0.29
N ALA A 25 -8.88 -10.28 1.38
CA ALA A 25 -8.31 -10.28 2.73
C ALA A 25 -8.58 -11.56 3.53
N CYS A 26 -9.69 -12.26 3.27
CA CYS A 26 -10.10 -13.45 4.05
C CYS A 26 -10.64 -14.61 3.21
N ASP A 27 -10.62 -14.49 1.87
CA ASP A 27 -11.13 -15.44 0.88
C ASP A 27 -12.62 -15.83 0.97
N GLU A 28 -13.38 -15.23 1.89
CA GLU A 28 -14.81 -15.49 2.04
C GLU A 28 -15.60 -15.07 0.79
N ALA A 29 -16.58 -15.89 0.40
CA ALA A 29 -17.42 -15.63 -0.76
C ALA A 29 -18.45 -14.52 -0.47
N LEU A 30 -18.40 -13.45 -1.25
CA LEU A 30 -19.25 -12.27 -1.13
C LEU A 30 -20.19 -12.19 -2.33
N ARG A 31 -21.47 -11.85 -2.06
CA ARG A 31 -22.46 -11.54 -3.10
C ARG A 31 -22.71 -10.05 -3.11
N VAL A 32 -22.40 -9.39 -4.23
CA VAL A 32 -22.67 -7.96 -4.37
C VAL A 32 -23.71 -7.73 -5.45
N ARG A 33 -24.63 -6.80 -5.18
CA ARG A 33 -25.63 -6.37 -6.15
C ARG A 33 -24.94 -5.56 -7.24
N GLY A 34 -25.35 -5.74 -8.49
CA GLY A 34 -24.71 -5.11 -9.65
C GLY A 34 -24.85 -3.57 -9.71
N ASP A 35 -25.63 -2.97 -8.81
CA ASP A 35 -25.73 -1.52 -8.61
C ASP A 35 -24.64 -0.95 -7.68
N ALA A 36 -23.87 -1.79 -6.98
CA ALA A 36 -22.81 -1.36 -6.06
C ALA A 36 -21.45 -1.11 -6.74
N VAL A 37 -21.39 -1.18 -8.07
CA VAL A 37 -20.16 -0.89 -8.83
C VAL A 37 -19.76 0.57 -8.60
N GLY A 38 -18.50 0.82 -8.25
CA GLY A 38 -17.99 2.15 -7.89
C GLY A 38 -18.24 2.56 -6.43
N SER A 39 -18.92 1.74 -5.63
CA SER A 39 -19.13 2.00 -4.21
C SER A 39 -18.08 1.30 -3.34
N ALA A 40 -17.67 1.97 -2.26
CA ALA A 40 -16.89 1.37 -1.19
C ALA A 40 -17.79 0.53 -0.27
N PHE A 41 -17.33 -0.65 0.12
CA PHE A 41 -18.06 -1.52 1.05
C PHE A 41 -17.11 -2.22 2.02
N GLU A 42 -17.60 -2.59 3.20
CA GLU A 42 -16.83 -3.37 4.17
C GLU A 42 -17.18 -4.86 4.05
N CYS A 43 -16.16 -5.72 4.09
CA CYS A 43 -16.37 -7.16 4.13
C CYS A 43 -17.05 -7.55 5.47
N PRO A 44 -18.21 -8.25 5.47
CA PRO A 44 -18.88 -8.65 6.70
C PRO A 44 -18.12 -9.71 7.51
N ALA A 45 -17.21 -10.47 6.88
CA ALA A 45 -16.45 -11.53 7.55
C ALA A 45 -15.22 -10.99 8.29
N CYS A 46 -14.44 -10.09 7.65
CA CYS A 46 -13.17 -9.59 8.21
C CYS A 46 -13.14 -8.09 8.49
N GLY A 47 -14.13 -7.33 8.03
CA GLY A 47 -14.18 -5.87 8.18
C GLY A 47 -13.28 -5.08 7.24
N ALA A 48 -12.60 -5.73 6.28
CA ALA A 48 -11.74 -5.05 5.32
C ALA A 48 -12.53 -4.16 4.36
N GLY A 49 -12.00 -2.95 4.08
CA GLY A 49 -12.58 -2.03 3.10
C GLY A 49 -12.25 -2.45 1.66
N LEU A 50 -13.28 -2.58 0.83
CA LEU A 50 -13.20 -3.08 -0.55
C LEU A 50 -13.81 -2.05 -1.52
N LEU A 51 -13.22 -1.94 -2.70
CA LEU A 51 -13.72 -1.12 -3.80
C LEU A 51 -14.02 -2.01 -5.00
N ILE A 52 -15.25 -1.94 -5.53
CA ILE A 52 -15.65 -2.69 -6.72
C ILE A 52 -15.41 -1.79 -7.94
N GLY A 53 -14.34 -2.09 -8.67
CA GLY A 53 -14.05 -1.48 -9.95
C GLY A 53 -14.70 -2.26 -11.10
N ARG A 54 -14.81 -1.58 -12.23
CA ARG A 54 -15.03 -2.23 -13.53
C ARG A 54 -13.76 -1.93 -14.32
N ASP A 55 -12.94 -2.95 -14.56
CA ASP A 55 -11.83 -2.79 -15.50
C ASP A 55 -12.43 -2.72 -16.93
N ASP A 56 -11.70 -2.10 -17.86
CA ASP A 56 -12.18 -1.75 -19.21
C ASP A 56 -12.73 -2.96 -20.01
N ASP A 57 -12.35 -4.17 -19.62
CA ASP A 57 -12.78 -5.45 -20.19
C ASP A 57 -14.09 -6.03 -19.62
N ARG A 58 -14.91 -5.20 -18.94
CA ARG A 58 -16.21 -5.55 -18.34
C ARG A 58 -16.17 -6.51 -17.15
N GLU A 59 -14.99 -7.02 -16.79
CA GLU A 59 -14.83 -7.86 -15.62
C GLU A 59 -14.84 -6.99 -14.36
N LEU A 60 -15.60 -7.42 -13.36
CA LEU A 60 -15.73 -6.73 -12.09
C LEU A 60 -14.54 -7.12 -11.21
N THR A 61 -13.64 -6.17 -10.97
CA THR A 61 -12.46 -6.40 -10.13
C THR A 61 -12.68 -5.82 -8.75
N VAL A 62 -12.35 -6.60 -7.73
CA VAL A 62 -12.39 -6.16 -6.33
C VAL A 62 -10.98 -5.78 -5.94
N ARG A 63 -10.76 -4.50 -5.65
CA ARG A 63 -9.47 -4.02 -5.13
C ARG A 63 -9.59 -3.70 -3.64
N PRO A 64 -8.59 -4.07 -2.82
CA PRO A 64 -8.52 -3.55 -1.46
C PRO A 64 -8.44 -2.03 -1.54
N MET A 65 -9.21 -1.35 -0.70
CA MET A 65 -9.13 0.11 -0.63
C MET A 65 -7.76 0.44 -0.06
N GLY A 66 -6.87 0.98 -0.90
CA GLY A 66 -5.48 1.34 -0.56
C GLY A 66 -5.45 2.45 0.49
N GLY A 67 -5.66 2.05 1.72
CA GLY A 67 -5.62 2.84 2.94
C GLY A 67 -5.70 1.80 4.01
N THR A 68 -4.62 1.66 4.78
CA THR A 68 -4.48 0.68 5.86
C THR A 68 -5.69 0.77 6.78
N THR A 69 -6.68 -0.08 6.53
CA THR A 69 -7.67 -0.45 7.53
C THR A 69 -6.97 -1.42 8.48
N GLU A 70 -5.91 -0.94 9.12
CA GLU A 70 -5.63 -1.34 10.49
C GLU A 70 -6.79 -0.82 11.33
N ARG A 71 -7.97 -1.44 11.17
CA ARG A 71 -8.79 -1.65 12.36
C ARG A 71 -7.88 -2.51 13.23
N PRO A 72 -7.41 -2.02 14.39
CA PRO A 72 -6.67 -2.87 15.29
C PRO A 72 -7.52 -4.11 15.48
N ALA A 73 -6.99 -5.29 15.13
CA ALA A 73 -7.69 -6.56 15.24
C ALA A 73 -8.48 -6.54 16.54
N PRO A 74 -9.79 -6.87 16.55
CA PRO A 74 -10.67 -6.65 17.69
C PRO A 74 -9.95 -7.12 18.94
N ARG A 75 -9.46 -6.17 19.74
CA ARG A 75 -8.60 -6.42 20.91
C ARG A 75 -9.40 -7.01 22.07
N TRP A 76 -10.50 -7.70 21.76
CA TRP A 76 -11.32 -8.46 22.69
C TRP A 76 -10.49 -9.33 23.65
N PRO A 77 -9.43 -10.07 23.24
CA PRO A 77 -8.64 -10.81 24.21
C PRO A 77 -7.87 -9.91 25.18
N PHE A 78 -7.40 -8.74 24.74
CA PHE A 78 -6.70 -7.78 25.62
C PHE A 78 -7.65 -7.04 26.56
N PHE A 79 -8.84 -6.65 26.11
CA PHE A 79 -9.84 -6.04 26.97
C PHE A 79 -10.37 -7.02 28.03
N LEU A 80 -10.57 -8.30 27.68
CA LEU A 80 -10.95 -9.33 28.65
C LEU A 80 -9.83 -9.63 29.66
N ALA A 81 -8.57 -9.67 29.22
CA ALA A 81 -7.43 -9.85 30.11
C ALA A 81 -7.24 -8.66 31.07
N ALA A 82 -7.29 -7.42 30.55
CA ALA A 82 -7.15 -6.21 31.36
C ALA A 82 -8.32 -6.05 32.36
N PHE A 83 -9.54 -6.38 31.93
CA PHE A 83 -10.72 -6.38 32.81
C PHE A 83 -10.61 -7.46 33.89
N GLY A 84 -10.13 -8.66 33.55
CA GLY A 84 -9.85 -9.73 34.52
C GLY A 84 -8.83 -9.31 35.59
N VAL A 85 -7.74 -8.66 35.20
CA VAL A 85 -6.72 -8.14 36.14
C VAL A 85 -7.30 -7.02 37.01
N ALA A 86 -8.10 -6.11 36.45
CA ALA A 86 -8.76 -5.05 37.21
C ALA A 86 -9.75 -5.63 38.25
N CYS A 87 -10.56 -6.62 37.87
CA CYS A 87 -11.47 -7.31 38.79
C CYS A 87 -10.71 -8.01 39.92
N ALA A 88 -9.63 -8.74 39.61
CA ALA A 88 -8.81 -9.41 40.62
C ALA A 88 -8.15 -8.42 41.59
N ALA A 89 -7.66 -7.29 41.09
CA ALA A 89 -7.09 -6.23 41.92
C ALA A 89 -8.14 -5.57 42.83
N THR A 90 -9.35 -5.31 42.32
CA THR A 90 -10.45 -4.76 43.15
C THR A 90 -10.94 -5.76 44.19
N ALA A 91 -11.01 -7.06 43.88
CA ALA A 91 -11.38 -8.10 44.83
C ALA A 91 -10.31 -8.26 45.92
N GLY A 92 -9.03 -8.28 45.54
CA GLY A 92 -7.91 -8.32 46.49
C GLY A 92 -7.91 -7.10 47.42
N TRP A 93 -8.15 -5.90 46.88
CA TRP A 93 -8.25 -4.68 47.68
C TRP A 93 -9.47 -4.70 48.63
N LEU A 94 -10.62 -5.25 48.20
CA LEU A 94 -11.77 -5.39 49.08
C LEU A 94 -11.48 -6.34 50.25
N VAL A 95 -10.83 -7.49 49.99
CA VAL A 95 -10.45 -8.46 51.03
C VAL A 95 -9.43 -7.87 52.02
N LEU A 96 -8.46 -7.09 51.53
CA LEU A 96 -7.50 -6.38 52.39
C LEU A 96 -8.13 -5.25 53.21
N ARG A 97 -9.23 -4.65 52.73
CA ARG A 97 -9.94 -3.55 53.41
C ARG A 97 -10.99 -4.06 54.40
N SER A 98 -11.63 -5.20 54.13
CA SER A 98 -12.43 -5.92 55.11
C SER A 98 -11.48 -6.65 56.06
N GLY A 99 -10.96 -5.92 57.05
CA GLY A 99 -10.19 -6.49 58.14
C GLY A 99 -10.93 -7.66 58.81
N PRO A 100 -10.21 -8.53 59.53
CA PRO A 100 -10.75 -9.78 60.06
C PRO A 100 -11.92 -9.48 60.99
N ALA A 101 -13.13 -9.71 60.50
CA ALA A 101 -14.26 -9.92 61.38
C ALA A 101 -13.97 -11.20 62.16
N ALA A 102 -13.95 -11.05 63.48
CA ALA A 102 -13.71 -12.13 64.42
C ALA A 102 -14.53 -13.38 64.07
N ASP A 103 -13.87 -14.52 64.23
CA ASP A 103 -14.42 -15.87 64.22
C ASP A 103 -15.86 -15.95 64.75
N PRO A 104 -16.66 -16.81 64.11
CA PRO A 104 -16.94 -18.05 64.82
C PRO A 104 -16.60 -19.28 63.97
N ALA A 105 -15.59 -20.01 64.46
CA ALA A 105 -15.69 -21.41 64.82
C ALA A 105 -16.34 -22.40 63.83
N GLU A 106 -15.49 -23.36 63.45
CA GLU A 106 -15.78 -24.78 63.23
C GLU A 106 -16.49 -25.23 61.95
N ARG A 107 -15.65 -25.65 60.98
CA ARG A 107 -15.67 -26.96 60.29
C ARG A 107 -14.44 -26.99 59.37
N SER A 108 -13.35 -27.70 59.68
CA SER A 108 -13.19 -29.16 59.68
C SER A 108 -13.77 -29.82 58.44
N GLU A 109 -12.99 -29.84 57.36
CA GLU A 109 -12.96 -30.81 56.25
C GLU A 109 -11.72 -30.46 55.40
N GLU A 110 -10.56 -31.04 55.73
CA GLU A 110 -9.94 -32.17 55.04
C GLU A 110 -9.23 -31.75 53.72
N PRO A 111 -7.88 -31.82 53.65
CA PRO A 111 -7.13 -31.35 52.51
C PRO A 111 -7.24 -32.34 51.33
N ALA A 112 -8.08 -31.99 50.35
CA ALA A 112 -8.05 -32.64 49.04
C ALA A 112 -6.70 -32.35 48.37
N LYS A 113 -5.85 -33.39 48.39
CA LYS A 113 -4.61 -33.56 47.65
C LYS A 113 -4.86 -33.29 46.16
N ILE A 114 -4.48 -32.10 45.68
CA ILE A 114 -4.47 -31.78 44.26
C ILE A 114 -3.35 -32.60 43.63
N ILE A 115 -3.77 -33.63 42.90
CA ILE A 115 -2.94 -34.43 42.01
C ILE A 115 -2.47 -33.50 40.89
N ALA A 116 -1.14 -33.41 40.74
CA ALA A 116 -0.52 -32.80 39.57
C ALA A 116 -1.07 -33.49 38.32
N ALA A 117 -1.76 -32.72 37.47
CA ALA A 117 -2.14 -33.19 36.15
C ALA A 117 -0.85 -33.33 35.32
N ASP A 118 -0.51 -34.57 35.00
CA ASP A 118 0.47 -34.91 33.98
C ASP A 118 0.13 -34.14 32.69
N PRO A 119 1.13 -33.53 32.01
CA PRO A 119 0.92 -32.96 30.69
C PRO A 119 0.47 -34.06 29.73
N PRO A 120 -0.49 -33.80 28.83
CA PRO A 120 -0.94 -34.81 27.88
C PRO A 120 0.23 -35.26 26.99
N PRO A 121 0.30 -36.56 26.65
CA PRO A 121 1.34 -37.08 25.78
C PRO A 121 1.28 -36.39 24.42
N VAL A 122 2.40 -35.81 24.02
CA VAL A 122 2.61 -35.24 22.69
C VAL A 122 2.36 -36.35 21.67
N ALA A 123 1.31 -36.21 20.87
CA ALA A 123 1.04 -37.14 19.78
C ALA A 123 2.21 -37.12 18.79
N PRO A 124 2.69 -38.27 18.31
CA PRO A 124 3.71 -38.31 17.27
C PRO A 124 3.15 -37.62 16.00
N PRO A 125 3.99 -36.87 15.26
CA PRO A 125 3.56 -36.23 14.04
C PRO A 125 3.01 -37.31 13.08
N ALA A 126 1.77 -37.11 12.63
CA ALA A 126 1.19 -37.92 11.59
C ALA A 126 2.15 -37.96 10.40
N ALA A 127 2.55 -39.17 10.02
CA ALA A 127 3.30 -39.43 8.81
C ALA A 127 2.54 -38.77 7.66
N SER A 128 3.20 -37.82 6.98
CA SER A 128 2.69 -37.24 5.75
C SER A 128 2.64 -38.33 4.70
N ASP A 129 1.46 -38.89 4.48
CA ASP A 129 1.10 -39.57 3.24
C ASP A 129 1.07 -38.50 2.13
N ARG A 130 2.25 -38.13 1.64
CA ARG A 130 2.41 -37.32 0.45
C ARG A 130 2.10 -38.23 -0.75
N PRO A 131 1.03 -37.96 -1.53
CA PRO A 131 0.76 -38.73 -2.73
C PRO A 131 1.96 -38.66 -3.67
N PRO A 132 2.26 -39.73 -4.42
CA PRO A 132 3.32 -39.74 -5.41
C PRO A 132 3.09 -38.58 -6.40
N ALA A 133 4.14 -37.81 -6.62
CA ALA A 133 4.11 -36.66 -7.51
C ALA A 133 3.54 -37.06 -8.89
N GLU A 134 2.49 -36.36 -9.31
CA GLU A 134 2.00 -36.46 -10.69
C GLU A 134 3.15 -36.13 -11.66
N PRO A 135 3.31 -36.92 -12.74
CA PRO A 135 4.32 -36.65 -13.74
C PRO A 135 4.07 -35.28 -14.38
N GLN A 136 5.08 -34.41 -14.34
CA GLN A 136 4.99 -33.10 -14.96
C GLN A 136 4.78 -33.25 -16.47
N PRO A 137 3.85 -32.49 -17.07
CA PRO A 137 3.64 -32.48 -18.52
C PRO A 137 4.91 -31.99 -19.22
N GLU A 138 5.30 -32.70 -20.28
CA GLU A 138 6.43 -32.35 -21.12
C GLU A 138 6.28 -30.93 -21.67
N PRO A 139 7.36 -30.14 -21.70
CA PRO A 139 7.33 -28.82 -22.32
C PRO A 139 7.02 -28.96 -23.82
N PRO A 140 6.17 -28.09 -24.39
CA PRO A 140 5.89 -28.13 -25.82
C PRO A 140 7.17 -27.87 -26.64
N PRO A 141 7.25 -28.43 -27.86
CA PRO A 141 8.41 -28.26 -28.72
C PRO A 141 8.64 -26.77 -29.01
N MET A 142 9.90 -26.34 -28.90
CA MET A 142 10.31 -24.98 -29.16
C MET A 142 9.85 -24.54 -30.55
N ALA A 143 9.20 -23.38 -30.61
CA ALA A 143 8.78 -22.76 -31.85
C ALA A 143 10.00 -22.52 -32.74
N VAL A 144 9.86 -22.95 -34.00
CA VAL A 144 10.83 -22.75 -35.07
C VAL A 144 11.05 -21.25 -35.29
N ASP A 145 12.31 -20.82 -35.30
CA ASP A 145 12.73 -19.49 -35.71
C ASP A 145 12.19 -19.17 -37.11
N VAL A 146 11.12 -18.39 -37.16
CA VAL A 146 10.63 -17.79 -38.41
C VAL A 146 11.44 -16.53 -38.63
N ALA A 147 12.34 -16.59 -39.62
CA ALA A 147 13.13 -15.46 -40.06
C ALA A 147 12.22 -14.25 -40.35
N PRO A 148 12.52 -13.05 -39.80
CA PRO A 148 11.69 -11.87 -39.99
C PRO A 148 11.68 -11.49 -41.48
N ALA A 149 10.47 -11.26 -42.00
CA ALA A 149 10.27 -10.81 -43.37
C ALA A 149 10.96 -9.45 -43.60
N PRO A 150 11.56 -9.22 -44.79
CA PRO A 150 12.20 -7.96 -45.12
C PRO A 150 11.18 -6.81 -45.07
N LEU A 151 11.53 -5.74 -44.36
CA LEU A 151 10.74 -4.53 -44.28
C LEU A 151 10.57 -3.89 -45.67
N PRO A 152 9.37 -3.39 -46.01
CA PRO A 152 9.16 -2.66 -47.26
C PRO A 152 9.97 -1.35 -47.27
N PRO A 153 10.39 -0.89 -48.46
CA PRO A 153 11.13 0.37 -48.60
C PRO A 153 10.29 1.57 -48.11
N PRO A 154 10.92 2.57 -47.49
CA PRO A 154 10.22 3.74 -46.96
C PRO A 154 9.57 4.53 -48.10
N GLU A 155 8.29 4.84 -47.95
CA GLU A 155 7.55 5.70 -48.87
C GLU A 155 8.14 7.13 -48.86
N PRO A 156 8.17 7.82 -50.02
CA PRO A 156 8.66 9.18 -50.13
C PRO A 156 7.79 10.13 -49.31
N GLN A 157 8.38 10.82 -48.34
CA GLN A 157 7.67 11.81 -47.53
C GLN A 157 7.27 13.03 -48.36
N PRO A 158 6.04 13.55 -48.19
CA PRO A 158 5.59 14.75 -48.88
C PRO A 158 6.40 15.96 -48.40
N THR A 159 6.91 16.73 -49.36
CA THR A 159 7.62 17.99 -49.14
C THR A 159 6.70 18.99 -48.43
N ALA A 160 7.15 19.47 -47.25
CA ALA A 160 6.42 20.46 -46.49
C ALA A 160 6.27 21.77 -47.28
N PRO A 161 5.09 22.43 -47.25
CA PRO A 161 4.90 23.70 -47.91
C PRO A 161 5.74 24.80 -47.25
N THR A 162 6.37 25.63 -48.08
CA THR A 162 7.10 26.82 -47.66
C THR A 162 6.12 27.83 -47.06
N VAL A 163 6.16 27.99 -45.74
CA VAL A 163 5.40 29.01 -45.02
C VAL A 163 6.19 30.32 -45.04
N THR A 164 5.69 31.31 -45.77
CA THR A 164 6.18 32.69 -45.71
C THR A 164 5.62 33.32 -44.43
N LEU A 165 6.49 33.59 -43.46
CA LEU A 165 6.12 34.27 -42.21
C LEU A 165 6.07 35.78 -42.45
N GLU A 166 4.90 36.40 -42.27
CA GLU A 166 4.81 37.85 -42.15
C GLU A 166 5.43 38.32 -40.81
N PRO A 167 6.10 39.49 -40.78
CA PRO A 167 6.72 40.02 -39.56
C PRO A 167 5.67 40.32 -38.48
N TYR A 168 5.74 39.58 -37.37
CA TYR A 168 4.91 39.80 -36.19
C TYR A 168 5.43 41.01 -35.39
N GLU A 169 4.66 42.08 -35.33
CA GLU A 169 4.89 43.18 -34.38
C GLU A 169 4.34 42.77 -32.99
N PRO A 170 5.19 42.67 -31.95
CA PRO A 170 4.75 42.24 -30.63
C PRO A 170 4.00 43.36 -29.91
N ASP A 171 2.75 43.08 -29.53
CA ASP A 171 1.99 43.91 -28.59
C ASP A 171 2.73 44.03 -27.24
N PRO A 172 2.65 45.20 -26.56
CA PRO A 172 3.37 45.45 -25.32
C PRO A 172 2.90 44.47 -24.22
N VAL A 173 3.85 43.62 -23.82
CA VAL A 173 3.69 42.54 -22.84
C VAL A 173 3.21 43.10 -21.50
N ARG A 174 1.95 42.83 -21.16
CA ARG A 174 1.45 42.97 -19.80
C ARG A 174 2.11 41.86 -18.96
N PRO A 175 2.80 42.17 -17.84
CA PRO A 175 3.44 41.14 -17.03
C PRO A 175 2.39 40.13 -16.58
N PRO A 176 2.59 38.81 -16.81
CA PRO A 176 1.62 37.81 -16.42
C PRO A 176 1.44 37.87 -14.91
N ALA A 177 0.19 38.02 -14.48
CA ALA A 177 -0.15 37.86 -13.07
C ALA A 177 0.25 36.44 -12.65
N THR A 178 1.24 36.35 -11.77
CA THR A 178 1.73 35.10 -11.20
C THR A 178 0.61 34.51 -10.34
N ALA A 179 -0.27 33.72 -10.94
CA ALA A 179 -1.20 32.91 -10.18
C ALA A 179 -0.36 31.90 -9.35
N PRO A 180 -0.60 31.79 -8.03
CA PRO A 180 0.04 30.74 -7.24
C PRO A 180 -0.36 29.39 -7.87
N ARG A 181 0.60 28.46 -8.01
CA ARG A 181 0.39 27.12 -8.60
C ARG A 181 0.01 26.11 -7.50
N PRO A 182 -1.27 25.91 -7.14
CA PRO A 182 -1.70 24.93 -6.14
C PRO A 182 -1.51 23.47 -6.58
N THR A 183 -1.17 23.23 -7.85
CA THR A 183 -1.04 21.88 -8.41
C THR A 183 0.29 21.20 -8.07
N ALA A 184 1.37 21.96 -7.88
CA ALA A 184 2.67 21.41 -7.50
C ALA A 184 2.64 20.85 -6.06
N ASP A 185 2.07 21.61 -5.11
CA ASP A 185 1.95 21.17 -3.71
C ASP A 185 1.09 19.90 -3.57
N LEU A 186 0.04 19.76 -4.38
CA LEU A 186 -0.81 18.56 -4.37
C LEU A 186 -0.11 17.34 -4.96
N ALA A 187 0.72 17.51 -6.00
CA ALA A 187 1.53 16.44 -6.55
C ALA A 187 2.57 15.97 -5.53
N VAL A 188 3.31 16.91 -4.93
CA VAL A 188 4.31 16.63 -3.88
C VAL A 188 3.67 15.88 -2.70
N ARG A 189 2.54 16.35 -2.18
CA ARG A 189 1.81 15.66 -1.07
C ARG A 189 1.27 14.27 -1.44
N ARG A 190 1.07 13.98 -2.72
CA ARG A 190 0.61 12.66 -3.19
C ARG A 190 1.78 11.69 -3.25
N ILE A 191 2.91 12.17 -3.75
CA ILE A 191 4.18 11.45 -3.80
C ILE A 191 4.60 11.12 -2.35
N GLU A 192 4.65 12.12 -1.45
CA GLU A 192 5.01 11.95 -0.03
C GLU A 192 4.14 10.89 0.69
N ARG A 193 2.81 10.89 0.48
CA ARG A 193 1.92 9.91 1.12
C ARG A 193 2.14 8.49 0.63
N ARG A 194 2.48 8.31 -0.65
CA ARG A 194 2.73 6.99 -1.25
C ARG A 194 4.09 6.45 -0.82
N LEU A 195 5.06 7.36 -0.73
CA LEU A 195 6.40 7.14 -0.21
C LEU A 195 6.36 6.65 1.26
N ASP A 196 5.69 7.36 2.17
CA ASP A 196 5.66 7.03 3.61
C ASP A 196 5.03 5.65 3.89
N ALA A 197 3.98 5.31 3.13
CA ALA A 197 3.31 4.03 3.24
C ALA A 197 4.21 2.85 2.83
N THR A 198 5.18 3.08 1.94
CA THR A 198 5.99 2.01 1.36
C THR A 198 7.34 1.85 2.08
N LEU A 199 7.93 2.95 2.57
CA LEU A 199 9.18 2.91 3.34
C LEU A 199 9.02 2.44 4.79
N SER A 200 7.84 2.59 5.39
CA SER A 200 7.57 2.09 6.75
C SER A 200 7.78 0.57 6.90
N SER A 201 7.73 -0.17 5.78
CA SER A 201 7.97 -1.63 5.73
C SER A 201 9.32 -2.02 5.11
N TYR A 202 10.07 -1.08 4.56
CA TYR A 202 11.27 -1.40 3.77
C TYR A 202 12.53 -1.38 4.66
N GLN A 203 13.01 -2.56 5.04
CA GLN A 203 14.33 -2.72 5.65
C GLN A 203 15.37 -2.96 4.55
N MET A 204 16.24 -1.98 4.30
CA MET A 204 17.34 -2.18 3.35
C MET A 204 18.37 -3.16 3.91
N PRO A 205 18.77 -4.20 3.15
CA PRO A 205 19.89 -5.05 3.52
C PRO A 205 21.20 -4.23 3.52
N ALA A 206 22.10 -4.54 4.46
CA ALA A 206 23.29 -3.73 4.71
C ALA A 206 24.25 -3.62 3.50
N ALA A 207 24.69 -2.39 3.23
CA ALA A 207 25.73 -1.97 2.28
C ALA A 207 25.54 -2.45 0.82
N ARG A 208 24.72 -1.71 0.06
CA ARG A 208 24.62 -1.83 -1.41
C ARG A 208 25.21 -0.60 -2.11
N PRO A 209 25.67 -0.73 -3.37
CA PRO A 209 26.05 0.43 -4.17
C PRO A 209 24.84 1.37 -4.35
N LEU A 210 25.08 2.68 -4.33
CA LEU A 210 24.03 3.70 -4.38
C LEU A 210 23.06 3.53 -5.57
N ARG A 211 23.57 3.07 -6.71
CA ARG A 211 22.74 2.80 -7.90
C ARG A 211 21.72 1.69 -7.68
N GLU A 212 22.07 0.63 -6.95
CA GLU A 212 21.13 -0.45 -6.64
C GLU A 212 20.10 0.02 -5.62
N ALA A 213 20.53 0.76 -4.59
CA ALA A 213 19.61 1.33 -3.61
C ALA A 213 18.60 2.31 -4.27
N ILE A 214 19.07 3.10 -5.25
CA ILE A 214 18.20 3.99 -6.02
C ILE A 214 17.26 3.20 -6.93
N ALA A 215 17.75 2.16 -7.62
CA ALA A 215 16.89 1.32 -8.47
C ALA A 215 15.79 0.62 -7.64
N ASP A 216 16.12 0.12 -6.44
CA ASP A 216 15.16 -0.46 -5.51
C ASP A 216 14.11 0.59 -5.08
N LEU A 217 14.54 1.84 -4.81
CA LEU A 217 13.63 2.95 -4.53
C LEU A 217 12.76 3.30 -5.75
N GLU A 218 13.31 3.38 -6.95
CA GLU A 218 12.54 3.66 -8.17
C GLU A 218 11.45 2.61 -8.41
N ASP A 219 11.77 1.33 -8.22
CA ASP A 219 10.81 0.23 -8.36
C ASP A 219 9.72 0.28 -7.29
N LEU A 220 10.12 0.55 -6.05
CA LEU A 220 9.21 0.68 -4.90
C LEU A 220 8.26 1.87 -5.06
N LEU A 221 8.72 2.96 -5.68
CA LEU A 221 7.95 4.20 -5.85
C LEU A 221 7.21 4.26 -7.17
N ARG A 222 7.63 3.45 -8.15
CA ARG A 222 7.21 3.52 -9.56
C ARG A 222 7.42 4.92 -10.15
N GLU A 223 8.42 5.63 -9.68
CA GLU A 223 8.81 6.97 -10.11
C GLU A 223 10.29 6.98 -10.46
N ARG A 224 10.68 7.81 -11.43
CA ARG A 224 12.08 7.94 -11.85
C ARG A 224 12.81 8.92 -10.94
N ILE A 225 13.96 8.49 -10.41
CA ILE A 225 14.87 9.30 -9.62
C ILE A 225 16.04 9.69 -10.53
N THR A 226 16.18 10.97 -10.83
CA THR A 226 17.26 11.44 -11.72
C THR A 226 18.48 11.82 -10.89
N ILE A 227 19.61 11.17 -11.15
CA ILE A 227 20.89 11.47 -10.51
C ILE A 227 21.73 12.30 -11.48
N GLU A 228 22.03 13.55 -11.13
CA GLU A 228 22.86 14.43 -11.99
C GLU A 228 24.37 14.25 -11.73
N ALA A 229 24.74 13.52 -10.68
CA ALA A 229 26.12 13.28 -10.28
C ALA A 229 26.60 11.84 -10.58
N ARG A 230 27.86 11.70 -11.02
CA ARG A 230 28.54 10.40 -11.03
C ARG A 230 28.95 10.03 -9.60
N ALA A 231 28.05 9.40 -8.85
CA ALA A 231 28.34 8.83 -7.55
C ALA A 231 28.61 7.32 -7.69
N GLU A 232 29.88 6.92 -7.56
CA GLU A 232 30.30 5.51 -7.46
C GLU A 232 30.55 5.08 -6.01
N THR A 233 30.23 5.97 -5.06
CA THR A 233 30.53 5.77 -3.65
C THR A 233 29.58 4.74 -3.04
N PRO A 234 30.09 3.69 -2.37
CA PRO A 234 29.24 2.80 -1.57
C PRO A 234 28.67 3.56 -0.39
N VAL A 235 27.35 3.52 -0.22
CA VAL A 235 26.63 4.24 0.84
C VAL A 235 26.18 3.24 1.90
N ARG A 236 26.50 3.51 3.17
CA ARG A 236 25.91 2.83 4.32
C ARG A 236 24.88 3.75 4.94
N LEU A 237 23.66 3.25 5.03
CA LEU A 237 22.56 3.92 5.71
C LEU A 237 22.30 3.18 7.02
N ASP A 238 22.69 3.79 8.13
CA ASP A 238 22.16 3.42 9.42
C ASP A 238 20.97 4.36 9.70
N LEU A 239 19.76 3.85 9.53
CA LEU A 239 18.53 4.63 9.69
C LEU A 239 17.94 4.34 11.09
N PRO A 240 18.06 5.26 12.06
CA PRO A 240 17.53 5.04 13.40
C PRO A 240 16.01 5.25 13.42
N GLY A 241 15.25 4.16 13.27
CA GLY A 241 13.80 4.15 13.50
C GLY A 241 12.94 4.53 12.28
N PRO A 242 11.63 4.77 12.48
CA PRO A 242 10.72 5.11 11.40
C PRO A 242 11.03 6.52 10.90
N LEU A 243 11.75 6.60 9.78
CA LEU A 243 12.06 7.86 9.12
C LEU A 243 10.98 8.20 8.10
N THR A 244 10.65 9.49 8.01
CA THR A 244 9.91 9.99 6.84
C THR A 244 10.79 9.84 5.61
N VAL A 245 10.17 9.64 4.46
CA VAL A 245 10.92 9.40 3.21
C VAL A 245 11.81 10.56 2.86
N ARG A 246 11.34 11.78 3.11
CA ARG A 246 12.15 12.98 2.94
C ARG A 246 13.44 12.89 3.73
N THR A 247 13.37 12.46 4.98
CA THR A 247 14.55 12.25 5.83
C THR A 247 15.43 11.14 5.28
N ALA A 248 14.86 10.01 4.84
CA ALA A 248 15.65 8.94 4.23
C ALA A 248 16.37 9.37 2.94
N LEU A 249 15.72 10.17 2.08
CA LEU A 249 16.32 10.74 0.86
C LEU A 249 17.38 11.81 1.19
N GLU A 250 17.12 12.66 2.18
CA GLU A 250 18.08 13.67 2.64
C GLU A 250 19.32 13.02 3.26
N GLU A 251 19.16 11.98 4.08
CA GLU A 251 20.26 11.19 4.66
C GLU A 251 21.04 10.41 3.59
N LEU A 252 20.34 9.79 2.62
CA LEU A 252 20.98 9.12 1.47
C LEU A 252 21.78 10.11 0.63
N ALA A 253 21.17 11.26 0.31
CA ALA A 253 21.84 12.31 -0.44
C ALA A 253 23.06 12.80 0.32
N ALA A 254 22.92 13.11 1.62
CA ALA A 254 24.02 13.57 2.46
C ALA A 254 25.17 12.56 2.52
N ALA A 255 24.88 11.28 2.70
CA ALA A 255 25.87 10.20 2.71
C ALA A 255 26.60 10.04 1.36
N ALA A 256 25.96 10.45 0.26
CA ALA A 256 26.55 10.49 -1.08
C ALA A 256 27.24 11.82 -1.42
N GLY A 257 27.24 12.82 -0.54
CA GLY A 257 27.71 14.18 -0.83
C GLY A 257 26.80 14.97 -1.79
N LEU A 258 25.53 14.58 -1.85
CA LEU A 258 24.48 15.16 -2.68
C LEU A 258 23.43 15.85 -1.81
N ARG A 259 22.55 16.61 -2.44
CA ARG A 259 21.35 17.21 -1.88
C ARG A 259 20.16 16.70 -2.68
N ALA A 260 19.09 16.31 -1.98
CA ALA A 260 17.82 15.95 -2.59
C ALA A 260 16.98 17.21 -2.83
N GLU A 261 16.53 17.39 -4.07
CA GLU A 261 15.55 18.39 -4.48
C GLU A 261 14.29 17.64 -4.95
N ILE A 262 13.16 17.90 -4.30
CA ILE A 262 11.87 17.31 -4.64
C ILE A 262 11.05 18.40 -5.32
N ASP A 263 10.70 18.19 -6.59
CA ASP A 263 9.90 19.09 -7.38
C ASP A 263 8.67 18.39 -7.97
N ALA A 264 7.95 19.06 -8.88
CA ALA A 264 6.76 18.50 -9.51
C ALA A 264 7.08 17.41 -10.55
N ASP A 265 8.32 17.34 -11.03
CA ASP A 265 8.79 16.41 -12.05
C ASP A 265 9.45 15.17 -11.43
N GLY A 266 9.77 15.21 -10.14
CA GLY A 266 10.17 14.05 -9.33
C GLY A 266 11.21 14.40 -8.27
N VAL A 267 12.11 13.45 -8.01
CA VAL A 267 13.23 13.63 -7.09
C VAL A 267 14.53 13.75 -7.88
N ARG A 268 15.25 14.85 -7.66
CA ARG A 268 16.56 15.14 -8.23
C ARG A 268 17.63 15.11 -7.16
N LEU A 269 18.72 14.38 -7.39
CA LEU A 269 19.89 14.40 -6.53
C LEU A 269 20.98 15.25 -7.18
N VAL A 270 21.22 16.44 -6.63
CA VAL A 270 22.21 17.41 -7.11
C VAL A 270 23.44 17.43 -6.19
N PRO A 271 24.65 17.71 -6.69
CA PRO A 271 25.82 17.88 -5.83
C PRO A 271 25.58 18.91 -4.71
N ALA A 272 25.90 18.56 -3.47
CA ALA A 272 25.81 19.53 -2.39
C ALA A 272 26.77 20.68 -2.67
N ALA A 273 26.28 21.93 -2.64
CA ALA A 273 27.13 23.09 -2.78
C ALA A 273 28.24 23.04 -1.71
N PRO A 274 29.50 23.36 -2.05
CA PRO A 274 30.56 23.40 -1.06
C PRO A 274 30.14 24.36 0.07
N PRO A 275 30.38 24.02 1.35
CA PRO A 275 30.01 24.88 2.46
C PRO A 275 30.62 26.26 2.20
N ALA A 276 29.77 27.29 2.19
CA ALA A 276 30.22 28.66 1.97
C ALA A 276 31.36 28.94 2.96
N SER A 277 32.53 29.30 2.43
CA SER A 277 33.68 29.62 3.27
C SER A 277 33.22 30.70 4.26
N PRO A 278 33.45 30.52 5.58
CA PRO A 278 33.04 31.52 6.55
C PRO A 278 33.68 32.85 6.14
N SER A 279 32.85 33.89 5.94
CA SER A 279 33.38 35.22 5.70
C SER A 279 34.27 35.60 6.90
N PRO A 280 35.52 36.02 6.66
CA PRO A 280 36.44 36.40 7.73
C PRO A 280 35.95 37.60 8.52
#